data_AF-A0A0F9HXH9-F1
#
_entry.id   AF-A0A0F9HXH9-F1
#
_cell.length_a   1.000
_cell.length_b   1.000
_cell.length_c   1.000
_cell.angle_alpha   90.00
_cell.angle_beta   90.00
_cell.angle_gamma   90.00
#
_symmetry.space_group_name_H-M   'P 1'
#
loop_
_entity.id
_entity.type
_entity.pdbx_description
1 polymer ?
#
loop_
_entity_poly.entity_id
_entity_poly.type
_entity_poly.pdbx_seq_one_letter_code
_entity_poly.pdbx_strand_id
1 'polypeptide(L)'
;MADKINTEETTEGKKFDGDKEKFDLLPMRPLLELAQLFTTGAAKYGIRNWEKGMKFGRLFAAMMRHAIKWWAGEKYDQENGQHHLVAVMWNAMVLMELEKTHPEMDDREPQNFPMREKKNDERKEEG
;
A
#
# COMPACT_ATOMS: atom_id res chain seq x y z
N MET A 1 36.59 -3.49 -54.56
CA MET A 1 36.59 -2.31 -53.67
C MET A 1 35.65 -2.63 -52.52
N ALA A 2 36.15 -2.60 -51.29
CA ALA A 2 35.41 -3.00 -50.10
C ALA A 2 34.61 -1.81 -49.55
N ASP A 3 33.29 -1.93 -49.51
CA ASP A 3 32.43 -0.98 -48.81
C ASP A 3 32.55 -1.24 -47.30
N LYS A 4 33.12 -0.26 -46.60
CA LYS A 4 33.21 -0.25 -45.15
C LYS A 4 31.82 0.08 -44.60
N ILE A 5 31.14 -0.92 -44.03
CA ILE A 5 29.95 -0.70 -43.20
C ILE A 5 30.43 0.01 -41.93
N ASN A 6 30.09 1.30 -41.81
CA ASN A 6 30.31 2.07 -40.59
C ASN A 6 29.23 1.64 -39.59
N THR A 7 29.56 0.70 -38.70
CA THR A 7 28.74 0.36 -37.55
C THR A 7 28.84 1.51 -36.56
N GLU A 8 27.92 2.47 -36.65
CA GLU A 8 27.67 3.39 -35.56
C GLU A 8 27.21 2.56 -34.35
N GLU A 9 28.14 2.30 -33.42
CA GLU A 9 27.77 1.83 -32.09
C GLU A 9 26.88 2.91 -31.47
N THR A 10 25.58 2.66 -31.47
CA THR A 10 24.64 3.40 -30.62
C THR A 10 25.08 3.15 -29.19
N THR A 11 25.82 4.11 -28.63
CA THR A 11 26.19 4.13 -27.22
C THR A 11 24.96 4.52 -26.43
N GLU A 12 24.03 3.57 -26.28
CA GLU A 12 22.85 3.77 -25.45
C GLU A 12 23.26 4.11 -24.01
N GLY A 13 22.50 5.01 -23.39
CA GLY A 13 22.78 5.45 -22.03
C GLY A 13 22.59 4.31 -21.03
N LYS A 14 23.61 4.04 -20.20
CA LYS A 14 23.53 3.09 -19.09
C LYS A 14 22.88 3.75 -17.87
N LYS A 15 21.85 3.12 -17.31
CA LYS A 15 21.18 3.57 -16.08
C LYS A 15 21.38 2.53 -14.97
N PHE A 16 22.13 2.89 -13.93
CA PHE A 16 22.40 2.00 -12.79
C PHE A 16 21.35 2.24 -11.69
N ASP A 17 20.23 1.52 -11.79
CA ASP A 17 19.11 1.61 -10.85
C ASP A 17 19.00 0.38 -9.93
N GLY A 18 20.11 -0.35 -9.73
CA GLY A 18 20.14 -1.61 -8.98
C GLY A 18 19.54 -1.50 -7.57
N ASP A 19 19.83 -0.40 -6.88
CA ASP A 19 19.41 -0.13 -5.50
C ASP A 19 18.13 0.72 -5.40
N LYS A 20 17.46 1.03 -6.52
CA LYS A 20 16.24 1.84 -6.54
C LYS A 20 14.98 0.98 -6.42
N GLU A 21 13.89 1.60 -6.01
CA GLU A 21 12.57 0.98 -5.92
C GLU A 21 12.10 0.47 -7.28
N LYS A 22 11.73 -0.80 -7.34
CA LYS A 22 11.31 -1.49 -8.56
C LYS A 22 9.81 -1.36 -8.79
N PHE A 23 9.36 -0.17 -9.18
CA PHE A 23 7.94 0.11 -9.46
C PHE A 23 7.34 -0.79 -10.55
N ASP A 24 8.17 -1.31 -11.45
CA ASP A 24 7.81 -2.27 -12.49
C ASP A 24 7.35 -3.63 -11.95
N LEU A 25 7.73 -3.98 -10.72
CA LEU A 25 7.27 -5.20 -10.05
C LEU A 25 5.89 -5.05 -9.40
N LEU A 26 5.34 -3.83 -9.35
CA LEU A 26 4.02 -3.61 -8.75
C LEU A 26 2.92 -4.16 -9.66
N PRO A 27 1.90 -4.86 -9.09
CA PRO A 27 0.76 -5.28 -9.87
C PRO A 27 -0.07 -4.06 -10.29
N MET A 28 0.02 -3.69 -11.57
CA MET A 28 -0.57 -2.46 -12.10
C MET A 28 -2.09 -2.41 -11.99
N ARG A 29 -2.78 -3.56 -12.10
CA ARG A 29 -4.25 -3.60 -12.02
C ARG A 29 -4.78 -3.15 -10.64
N PRO A 30 -4.35 -3.75 -9.51
CA PRO A 30 -4.67 -3.23 -8.17
C PRO A 30 -4.29 -1.76 -7.96
N LEU A 31 -3.14 -1.32 -8.50
CA LEU A 31 -2.69 0.06 -8.35
C LEU A 31 -3.64 1.04 -9.05
N LEU A 32 -4.13 0.70 -10.25
CA LEU A 32 -5.11 1.49 -10.98
C LEU A 32 -6.46 1.53 -10.24
N GLU A 33 -6.92 0.41 -9.69
CA GLU A 33 -8.16 0.38 -8.90
C GLU A 33 -8.05 1.24 -7.64
N LEU A 34 -6.89 1.24 -6.98
CA LEU A 34 -6.61 2.13 -5.85
C LEU A 34 -6.64 3.61 -6.27
N ALA A 35 -6.03 3.96 -7.40
CA ALA A 35 -6.07 5.33 -7.94
C ALA A 35 -7.50 5.77 -8.29
N GLN A 36 -8.32 4.86 -8.84
CA GLN A 36 -9.74 5.11 -9.08
C GLN A 36 -10.50 5.36 -7.78
N LEU A 37 -10.21 4.61 -6.71
CA LEU A 37 -10.83 4.84 -5.40
C LEU A 37 -10.48 6.23 -4.84
N PHE A 38 -9.22 6.68 -4.97
CA PHE A 38 -8.84 8.06 -4.65
C PHE A 38 -9.61 9.09 -5.48
N THR A 39 -9.80 8.82 -6.77
CA THR A 39 -10.52 9.69 -7.70
C THR A 39 -11.99 9.82 -7.31
N THR A 40 -12.67 8.70 -7.04
CA THR A 40 -14.06 8.68 -6.56
C THR A 40 -14.20 9.39 -5.21
N GLY A 41 -13.25 9.17 -4.29
CA GLY A 41 -13.20 9.87 -3.01
C GLY A 41 -13.03 11.38 -3.19
N ALA A 42 -12.15 11.83 -4.09
CA ALA A 42 -11.95 13.24 -4.39
C ALA A 42 -13.19 13.90 -5.01
N ALA A 43 -13.89 13.19 -5.91
CA ALA A 43 -15.14 13.67 -6.48
C ALA A 43 -16.25 13.81 -5.42
N LYS A 44 -16.32 12.88 -4.46
CA LYS A 44 -17.37 12.85 -3.42
C LYS A 44 -17.10 13.79 -2.24
N TYR A 45 -15.85 13.90 -1.80
CA TYR A 45 -15.48 14.57 -0.55
C TYR A 45 -14.54 15.77 -0.75
N GLY A 46 -14.10 16.03 -1.98
CA GLY A 46 -13.13 17.06 -2.33
C GLY A 46 -11.70 16.52 -2.51
N ILE A 47 -10.94 17.18 -3.37
CA ILE A 47 -9.52 16.87 -3.65
C ILE A 47 -8.72 16.88 -2.35
N ARG A 48 -7.91 15.83 -2.15
CA ARG A 48 -7.02 15.66 -0.96
C ARG A 48 -7.76 15.73 0.39
N ASN A 49 -9.08 15.48 0.44
CA ASN A 49 -9.85 15.60 1.68
C ASN A 49 -9.35 14.68 2.82
N TRP A 50 -8.82 13.51 2.48
CA TRP A 50 -8.28 12.55 3.45
C TRP A 50 -7.07 13.11 4.23
N GLU A 51 -6.35 14.08 3.67
CA GLU A 51 -5.17 14.70 4.28
C GLU A 51 -5.52 15.67 5.42
N LYS A 52 -6.80 15.98 5.63
CA LYS A 52 -7.25 16.76 6.79
C LYS A 52 -7.24 15.94 8.09
N GLY A 53 -6.87 14.66 8.02
CA GLY A 53 -6.87 13.75 9.14
C GLY A 53 -8.22 13.07 9.39
N MET A 54 -8.15 11.87 9.92
CA MET A 54 -9.28 11.06 10.38
C MET A 54 -8.84 10.25 11.60
N LYS A 55 -9.75 10.00 12.53
CA LYS A 55 -9.48 9.12 13.69
C LYS A 55 -9.06 7.72 13.24
N PHE A 56 -8.01 7.16 13.83
CA PHE A 56 -7.39 5.91 13.39
C PHE A 56 -8.36 4.74 13.53
N GLY A 57 -9.09 4.67 14.64
CA GLY A 57 -10.13 3.66 14.87
C GLY A 57 -11.21 3.67 13.80
N ARG A 58 -11.55 4.82 13.23
CA ARG A 58 -12.54 4.93 12.13
C ARG A 58 -12.04 4.27 10.86
N LEU A 59 -10.79 4.52 10.47
CA LEU A 59 -10.17 3.90 9.30
C LEU A 59 -9.94 2.41 9.52
N PHE A 60 -9.45 2.03 10.70
CA PHE A 60 -9.22 0.63 11.06
C PHE A 60 -10.53 -0.17 11.03
N ALA A 61 -11.60 0.33 11.63
CA ALA A 61 -12.89 -0.34 11.61
C ALA A 61 -13.45 -0.47 10.18
N ALA A 62 -13.29 0.54 9.33
CA ALA A 62 -13.68 0.46 7.92
C ALA A 62 -12.87 -0.59 7.15
N MET A 63 -11.55 -0.60 7.34
CA MET A 63 -10.64 -1.59 6.79
C MET A 63 -11.07 -3.02 7.17
N MET A 64 -11.33 -3.26 8.46
CA MET A 64 -11.73 -4.58 8.96
C MET A 64 -13.06 -5.05 8.39
N ARG A 65 -14.05 -4.16 8.21
CA ARG A 65 -15.34 -4.54 7.58
C ARG A 65 -15.14 -5.02 6.14
N HIS A 66 -14.32 -4.33 5.35
CA HIS A 66 -14.01 -4.77 3.98
C HIS A 66 -13.21 -6.08 3.96
N ALA A 67 -12.24 -6.24 4.87
CA ALA A 67 -11.45 -7.46 4.99
C ALA A 67 -12.33 -8.66 5.35
N ILE A 68 -13.25 -8.51 6.31
CA ILE A 68 -14.18 -9.56 6.74
C ILE A 68 -15.15 -9.94 5.62
N LYS A 69 -15.72 -8.96 4.90
CA LYS A 69 -16.60 -9.22 3.75
C LYS A 69 -15.87 -9.99 2.64
N TRP A 70 -14.65 -9.58 2.33
CA TRP A 70 -13.80 -10.30 1.38
C TRP A 70 -13.51 -11.73 1.83
N TRP A 71 -13.16 -11.91 3.10
CA TRP A 71 -12.95 -13.23 3.69
C TRP A 71 -14.21 -14.12 3.63
N ALA A 72 -15.40 -13.52 3.75
CA ALA A 72 -16.68 -14.20 3.61
C ALA A 72 -17.09 -14.50 2.15
N GLY A 73 -16.27 -14.14 1.16
CA GLY A 73 -16.50 -14.43 -0.27
C GLY A 73 -17.13 -13.30 -1.08
N GLU A 74 -17.44 -12.14 -0.47
CA GLU A 74 -17.91 -10.96 -1.19
C GLU A 74 -16.71 -10.25 -1.84
N LYS A 75 -16.63 -10.21 -3.17
CA LYS A 75 -15.48 -9.58 -3.85
C LYS A 75 -15.61 -8.06 -3.98
N TYR A 76 -16.81 -7.60 -4.29
CA TYR A 76 -17.11 -6.22 -4.62
C TYR A 76 -18.18 -5.67 -3.68
N ASP A 77 -17.99 -4.42 -3.27
CA ASP A 77 -18.95 -3.70 -2.47
C ASP A 77 -20.24 -3.44 -3.25
N GLN A 78 -21.38 -3.81 -2.68
CA GLN A 78 -22.69 -3.63 -3.30
C GLN A 78 -23.11 -2.17 -3.42
N GLU A 79 -22.59 -1.26 -2.59
CA GLU A 79 -22.98 0.15 -2.60
C GLU A 79 -22.34 0.93 -3.75
N ASN A 80 -21.10 0.60 -4.12
CA ASN A 80 -20.32 1.40 -5.06
C ASN A 80 -19.49 0.60 -6.06
N GLY A 81 -19.58 -0.74 -6.04
CA GLY A 81 -18.89 -1.64 -6.96
C GLY A 81 -17.39 -1.78 -6.74
N GLN A 82 -16.80 -1.16 -5.70
CA GLN A 82 -15.36 -1.24 -5.47
C GLN A 82 -14.93 -2.62 -4.97
N HIS A 83 -13.77 -3.11 -5.41
CA HIS A 83 -13.22 -4.34 -4.85
C HIS A 83 -12.85 -4.16 -3.37
N HIS A 84 -13.24 -5.10 -2.51
CA HIS A 84 -13.03 -4.96 -1.06
C HIS A 84 -11.56 -4.86 -0.66
N LEU A 85 -10.67 -5.62 -1.29
CA LEU A 85 -9.23 -5.50 -1.01
C LEU A 85 -8.65 -4.14 -1.40
N VAL A 86 -9.22 -3.45 -2.39
CA VAL A 86 -8.78 -2.08 -2.73
C VAL A 86 -9.19 -1.11 -1.63
N ALA A 87 -10.37 -1.30 -1.04
CA ALA A 87 -10.78 -0.57 0.16
C ALA A 87 -9.82 -0.80 1.34
N VAL A 88 -9.38 -2.05 1.53
CA VAL A 88 -8.41 -2.42 2.56
C VAL A 88 -7.08 -1.71 2.32
N MET A 89 -6.54 -1.79 1.09
CA MET A 89 -5.31 -1.10 0.69
C MET A 89 -5.40 0.41 0.94
N TRP A 90 -6.52 1.04 0.57
CA TRP A 90 -6.72 2.47 0.77
C TRP A 90 -6.70 2.86 2.25
N ASN A 91 -7.45 2.15 3.10
CA ASN A 91 -7.47 2.46 4.54
C ASN A 91 -6.09 2.24 5.18
N ALA A 92 -5.39 1.15 4.82
CA ALA A 92 -4.06 0.88 5.34
C ALA A 92 -3.04 1.95 4.92
N MET A 93 -3.08 2.37 3.65
CA MET A 93 -2.17 3.39 3.13
C MET A 93 -2.42 4.75 3.78
N VAL A 94 -3.69 5.14 3.95
CA VAL A 94 -4.05 6.39 4.65
C VAL A 94 -3.64 6.32 6.12
N LEU A 95 -3.88 5.20 6.82
CA LEU A 95 -3.43 5.03 8.22
C LEU A 95 -1.91 5.22 8.36
N MET A 96 -1.12 4.56 7.49
CA MET A 96 0.34 4.68 7.52
C MET A 96 0.83 6.12 7.29
N GLU A 97 0.13 6.89 6.45
CA GLU A 97 0.44 8.30 6.22
C GLU A 97 0.00 9.20 7.39
N LEU A 98 -1.17 8.93 7.98
CA LEU A 98 -1.66 9.67 9.14
C LEU A 98 -0.84 9.40 10.42
N GLU A 99 -0.24 8.22 10.56
CA GLU A 99 0.74 7.95 11.63
C GLU A 99 1.90 8.96 11.62
N LYS A 100 2.27 9.48 10.45
CA LYS A 100 3.33 10.49 10.30
C LYS A 100 2.80 11.92 10.37
N THR A 101 1.64 12.18 9.76
CA THR A 101 1.15 13.54 9.52
C THR A 101 0.14 14.03 10.56
N HIS A 102 -0.57 13.13 11.21
CA HIS A 102 -1.65 13.41 12.18
C HIS A 102 -1.61 12.45 13.39
N PRO A 103 -0.47 12.31 14.10
CA PRO A 103 -0.38 11.42 15.26
C PRO A 103 -1.37 11.79 16.38
N GLU A 104 -1.82 13.05 16.46
CA GLU A 104 -2.85 13.50 17.40
C GLU A 104 -4.26 12.91 17.12
N MET A 105 -4.45 12.31 15.94
CA MET A 105 -5.68 11.62 15.56
C MET A 105 -5.66 10.13 15.92
N ASP A 106 -4.56 9.61 16.47
CA ASP A 106 -4.50 8.25 17.00
C ASP A 106 -5.35 8.13 18.27
N ASP A 107 -6.50 7.46 18.13
CA ASP A 107 -7.45 7.16 19.20
C ASP A 107 -7.42 5.68 19.62
N ARG A 108 -6.35 4.96 19.29
CA ARG A 108 -6.17 3.59 19.76
C ARG A 108 -5.91 3.59 21.26
N GLU A 109 -6.75 2.86 22.00
CA GLU A 109 -6.51 2.58 23.41
C GLU A 109 -5.22 1.75 23.57
N PRO A 110 -4.27 2.14 24.44
CA PRO A 110 -3.08 1.35 24.74
C PRO A 110 -3.50 -0.05 25.18
N GLN A 111 -3.26 -1.04 24.32
CA GLN A 111 -3.61 -2.41 24.66
C GLN A 111 -2.54 -2.95 25.60
N ASN A 112 -2.89 -3.13 26.87
CA ASN A 112 -2.00 -3.74 27.87
C ASN A 112 -2.02 -5.27 27.73
N PHE A 113 -1.74 -5.77 26.51
CA PHE A 113 -1.60 -7.21 26.31
C PHE A 113 -0.30 -7.66 26.99
N PRO A 114 -0.34 -8.75 27.78
CA PRO A 114 0.89 -9.35 28.27
C PRO A 114 1.68 -9.83 27.05
N MET A 115 2.74 -9.10 26.71
CA MET A 115 3.69 -9.51 25.68
C MET A 115 4.19 -10.91 26.05
N ARG A 116 4.05 -11.88 25.15
CA ARG A 116 4.73 -13.17 25.31
C ARG A 116 6.23 -12.89 25.41
N GLU A 117 6.83 -13.23 26.55
CA GLU A 117 8.27 -13.18 26.72
C GLU A 117 8.93 -13.91 25.55
N LYS A 118 9.86 -13.23 24.87
CA LYS A 118 10.70 -13.89 23.88
C LYS A 118 11.56 -14.90 24.66
N LYS A 119 11.23 -16.19 24.58
CA LYS A 119 12.21 -17.23 24.94
C LYS A 119 13.39 -17.04 23.98
N ASN A 120 14.56 -16.75 24.52
CA ASN A 120 15.80 -16.81 23.77
C ASN A 120 15.94 -18.24 23.24
N ASP A 121 15.68 -18.44 21.96
CA ASP A 121 15.97 -19.69 21.26
C ASP A 121 17.49 -19.75 21.06
N GLU A 122 18.19 -20.23 22.09
CA GLU A 122 19.59 -20.67 21.98
C GLU A 122 19.65 -21.90 21.09
N ARG A 123 19.42 -21.73 19.79
CA ARG A 123 19.88 -22.69 18.80
C ARG A 123 21.39 -22.56 18.73
N LYS A 124 22.05 -23.37 19.54
CA LYS A 124 23.47 -23.68 19.42
C LYS A 124 23.70 -24.11 17.97
N GLU A 125 24.47 -23.32 17.23
CA GLU A 125 25.13 -23.78 16.02
C GLU A 125 26.12 -24.85 16.46
N GLU A 126 25.72 -26.12 16.36
CA GLU A 126 26.66 -27.23 16.36
C GLU A 126 27.17 -27.37 14.92
N GLY A 127 28.50 -27.42 14.82
CA GLY A 127 29.28 -27.38 13.58
C GLY A 127 29.22 -28.64 12.74
#